data_AF-A0A7X8DQD2-F1
#
_entry.id   AF-A0A7X8DQD2-F1
#
_cell.length_a   1.000
_cell.length_b   1.000
_cell.length_c   1.000
_cell.angle_alpha   90.00
_cell.angle_beta   90.00
_cell.angle_gamma   90.00
#
_symmetry.space_group_name_H-M   'P 1'
#
loop_
_entity.id
_entity.type
_entity.pdbx_description
1 polymer ?
#
loop_
_entity_poly.entity_id
_entity_poly.type
_entity_poly.pdbx_seq_one_letter_code
_entity_poly.pdbx_strand_id
1 'polypeptide(L)'
;ETGQLLQDYQIDEKDILLLRNYKKNSPQVSVEHDLKAIEVIKRVRGKKFGKLEKSRAIFLTSDHRLTRYNFEKDHQMDSTINEVILDQLFTNVLWFKNPSLESNLPLYSVISMHSNSLFIDSNVWNKFTNLLKKMREEGKLSGFDITVLLFNNKIEEELINFEGDLSVINENFIEDLLEESQQLYREKEEKQDKTESIIRENKESLLRIKKNIEAIAVARSGFFYWGSIVFVCILITLLTYLIYIQPWASFFAWFVPIFLPIIISSFEIKFGLPFKKLKKVVYDYYLNKLTSRILGFSSLEEINRKLELLEAAITEYEVMNGNGLK
;
A
#
# COMPACT_ATOMS: atom_id res chain seq x y z
N GLU A 1 -45.30 34.99 0.96
CA GLU A 1 -44.82 34.93 2.36
C GLU A 1 -43.29 34.83 2.48
N THR A 2 -42.58 34.07 1.65
CA THR A 2 -41.10 33.95 1.69
C THR A 2 -40.33 35.25 1.43
N GLY A 3 -40.81 36.12 0.53
CA GLY A 3 -40.14 37.40 0.22
C GLY A 3 -40.15 38.44 1.36
N GLN A 4 -41.15 38.39 2.26
CA GLN A 4 -41.21 39.25 3.44
C GLN A 4 -40.23 38.79 4.53
N LEU A 5 -40.03 37.47 4.68
CA LEU A 5 -39.13 36.89 5.69
C LEU A 5 -37.65 37.20 5.45
N LEU A 6 -37.26 37.52 4.22
CA LEU A 6 -35.87 37.85 3.86
C LEU A 6 -35.47 39.29 4.20
N GLN A 7 -36.44 40.21 4.35
CA GLN A 7 -36.16 41.63 4.57
C GLN A 7 -35.74 41.92 6.02
N ASP A 8 -36.17 41.10 6.97
CA ASP A 8 -35.97 41.32 8.40
C ASP A 8 -34.64 40.76 8.94
N TYR A 9 -33.82 40.12 8.08
CA TYR A 9 -32.59 39.46 8.53
C TYR A 9 -31.35 40.29 8.24
N GLN A 10 -30.63 40.66 9.30
CA GLN A 10 -29.28 41.23 9.21
C GLN A 10 -28.27 40.10 9.06
N ILE A 11 -27.39 40.21 8.07
CA ILE A 11 -26.33 39.25 7.78
C ILE A 11 -25.03 39.78 8.36
N ASP A 12 -24.23 38.90 8.96
CA ASP A 12 -22.87 39.26 9.39
C ASP A 12 -21.99 39.56 8.17
N GLU A 13 -21.28 40.68 8.20
CA GLU A 13 -20.33 41.09 7.17
C GLU A 13 -19.24 40.03 6.96
N LYS A 14 -18.86 39.31 8.03
CA LYS A 14 -17.93 38.17 7.96
C LYS A 14 -18.45 37.04 7.07
N ASP A 15 -19.74 36.75 7.11
CA ASP A 15 -20.36 35.70 6.31
C ASP A 15 -20.45 36.07 4.83
N ILE A 16 -20.66 37.36 4.54
CA ILE A 16 -20.61 37.90 3.19
C ILE A 16 -19.20 37.74 2.61
N LEU A 17 -18.17 38.10 3.37
CA LEU A 17 -16.77 37.93 2.96
C LEU A 17 -16.43 36.45 2.74
N LEU A 18 -16.87 35.57 3.63
CA LEU A 18 -16.62 34.14 3.52
C LEU A 18 -17.29 33.55 2.28
N LEU A 19 -18.58 33.83 2.03
CA LEU A 19 -19.27 33.32 0.83
C LEU A 19 -18.70 33.92 -0.46
N ARG A 20 -18.19 35.16 -0.43
CA ARG A 20 -17.50 35.77 -1.58
C ARG A 20 -16.25 35.00 -2.01
N ASN A 21 -15.55 34.31 -1.09
CA ASN A 21 -14.42 33.45 -1.47
C ASN A 21 -14.86 32.32 -2.42
N TYR A 22 -16.09 31.84 -2.27
CA TYR A 22 -16.68 30.82 -3.14
C TYR A 22 -17.33 31.46 -4.38
N LYS A 23 -18.04 32.59 -4.23
CA LYS A 23 -18.81 33.27 -5.29
C LYS A 23 -18.20 34.61 -5.72
N LYS A 24 -16.90 34.61 -6.10
CA LYS A 24 -16.12 35.83 -6.40
C LYS A 24 -16.77 36.79 -7.39
N ASN A 25 -17.43 36.26 -8.43
CA ASN A 25 -18.01 37.05 -9.53
C ASN A 25 -19.51 37.36 -9.35
N SER A 26 -20.13 36.97 -8.23
CA SER A 26 -21.56 37.17 -8.02
C SER A 26 -21.86 38.59 -7.50
N PRO A 27 -22.96 39.23 -7.96
CA PRO A 27 -23.41 40.50 -7.40
C PRO A 27 -23.67 40.39 -5.89
N GLN A 28 -23.36 41.46 -5.15
CA GLN A 28 -23.52 41.48 -3.68
C GLN A 28 -24.95 41.12 -3.25
N VAL A 29 -25.94 41.65 -3.97
CA VAL A 29 -27.37 41.39 -3.71
C VAL A 29 -27.70 39.89 -3.79
N SER A 30 -27.06 39.14 -4.69
CA SER A 30 -27.24 37.69 -4.80
C SER A 30 -26.61 36.96 -3.63
N VAL A 31 -25.40 37.36 -3.22
CA VAL A 31 -24.70 36.77 -2.06
C VAL A 31 -25.50 37.00 -0.78
N GLU A 32 -26.01 38.22 -0.57
CA GLU A 32 -26.86 38.55 0.56
C GLU A 32 -28.19 37.79 0.54
N HIS A 33 -28.80 37.66 -0.64
CA HIS A 33 -30.03 36.88 -0.80
C HIS A 33 -29.81 35.41 -0.40
N ASP A 34 -28.73 34.79 -0.86
CA ASP A 34 -28.42 33.39 -0.57
C ASP A 34 -28.17 33.15 0.93
N LEU A 35 -27.44 34.06 1.57
CA LEU A 35 -27.20 34.01 3.02
C LEU A 35 -28.50 34.19 3.81
N LYS A 36 -29.36 35.14 3.42
CA LYS A 36 -30.68 35.32 4.03
C LYS A 36 -31.54 34.06 3.87
N ALA A 37 -31.52 33.43 2.69
CA ALA A 37 -32.26 32.21 2.44
C ALA A 37 -31.77 31.07 3.35
N ILE A 38 -30.46 30.87 3.51
CA ILE A 38 -29.89 29.88 4.44
C ILE A 38 -30.41 30.12 5.86
N GLU A 39 -30.33 31.35 6.35
CA GLU A 39 -30.71 31.69 7.72
C GLU A 39 -32.21 31.54 7.98
N VAL A 40 -33.05 31.88 7.00
CA VAL A 40 -34.50 31.60 7.05
C VAL A 40 -34.74 30.10 7.13
N ILE A 41 -34.05 29.28 6.32
CA ILE A 41 -34.19 27.82 6.39
C ILE A 41 -33.72 27.28 7.74
N LYS A 42 -32.59 27.75 8.30
CA LYS A 42 -32.13 27.38 9.65
C LYS A 42 -33.22 27.63 10.70
N ARG A 43 -33.85 28.81 10.65
CA ARG A 43 -34.94 29.17 11.56
C ARG A 43 -36.14 28.24 11.43
N VAL A 44 -36.57 27.93 10.20
CA VAL A 44 -37.70 27.01 9.96
C VAL A 44 -37.38 25.58 10.40
N ARG A 45 -36.13 25.13 10.21
CA ARG A 45 -35.63 23.84 10.69
C ARG A 45 -35.58 23.77 12.22
N GLY A 46 -35.16 24.86 12.86
CA GLY A 46 -35.03 25.01 14.32
C GLY A 46 -33.86 24.24 14.95
N LYS A 47 -33.44 23.11 14.35
CA LYS A 47 -32.28 22.32 14.76
C LYS A 47 -31.63 21.60 13.57
N LYS A 48 -30.41 21.09 13.76
CA LYS A 48 -29.72 20.23 12.79
C LYS A 48 -30.30 18.81 12.80
N PHE A 49 -30.28 18.14 11.65
CA PHE A 49 -30.81 16.78 11.49
C PHE A 49 -29.83 15.89 10.72
N GLY A 50 -29.69 14.62 11.12
CA GLY A 50 -28.90 13.63 10.36
C GLY A 50 -29.69 12.86 9.29
N LYS A 51 -30.98 13.15 9.12
CA LYS A 51 -31.89 12.46 8.20
C LYS A 51 -32.76 13.46 7.46
N LEU A 52 -32.85 13.32 6.14
CA LEU A 52 -33.48 14.31 5.24
C LEU A 52 -34.97 14.45 5.55
N GLU A 53 -35.61 13.33 5.87
CA GLU A 53 -37.04 13.19 6.17
C GLU A 53 -37.45 13.87 7.47
N LYS A 54 -36.48 14.14 8.35
CA LYS A 54 -36.72 14.85 9.60
C LYS A 54 -36.59 16.37 9.44
N SER A 55 -36.04 16.84 8.32
CA SER A 55 -35.91 18.27 8.05
C SER A 55 -37.26 18.85 7.65
N ARG A 56 -37.65 19.98 8.25
CA ARG A 56 -38.90 20.68 7.93
C ARG A 56 -38.82 21.51 6.66
N ALA A 57 -37.63 21.99 6.35
CA ALA A 57 -37.36 22.81 5.18
C ALA A 57 -35.92 22.59 4.72
N ILE A 58 -35.70 22.78 3.42
CA ILE A 58 -34.41 22.65 2.74
C ILE A 58 -34.39 23.70 1.64
N PHE A 59 -33.24 24.36 1.47
CA PHE A 59 -33.00 25.24 0.35
C PHE A 59 -32.48 24.41 -0.84
N LEU A 60 -33.32 24.23 -1.84
CA LEU A 60 -32.93 23.57 -3.10
C LEU A 60 -32.23 24.58 -4.03
N THR A 61 -31.06 24.22 -4.55
CA THR A 61 -30.29 25.07 -5.47
C THR A 61 -29.53 24.24 -6.50
N SER A 62 -29.16 24.84 -7.63
CA SER A 62 -28.19 24.28 -8.58
C SER A 62 -26.76 24.81 -8.35
N ASP A 63 -26.56 25.63 -7.31
CA ASP A 63 -25.27 26.25 -6.99
C ASP A 63 -24.43 25.36 -6.07
N HIS A 64 -23.41 24.73 -6.65
CA HIS A 64 -22.43 23.90 -5.94
C HIS A 64 -21.61 24.68 -4.92
N ARG A 65 -21.28 25.94 -5.21
CA ARG A 65 -20.44 26.80 -4.36
C ARG A 65 -21.19 27.18 -3.09
N LEU A 66 -22.48 27.49 -3.21
CA LEU A 66 -23.34 27.78 -2.07
C LEU A 66 -23.52 26.56 -1.16
N THR A 67 -23.75 25.39 -1.77
CA THR A 67 -23.91 24.12 -1.05
C THR A 67 -22.63 23.77 -0.27
N ARG A 68 -21.47 23.91 -0.91
CA ARG A 68 -20.15 23.67 -0.31
C ARG A 68 -19.86 24.62 0.85
N TYR A 69 -20.09 25.92 0.65
CA TYR A 69 -19.97 26.94 1.71
C TYR A 69 -20.80 26.57 2.95
N ASN A 70 -22.08 26.23 2.77
CA ASN A 70 -22.96 25.91 3.89
C ASN A 70 -22.53 24.62 4.60
N PHE A 71 -22.03 23.63 3.86
CA PHE A 71 -21.47 22.41 4.45
C PHE A 71 -20.21 22.69 5.28
N GLU A 72 -19.22 23.36 4.70
CA GLU A 72 -17.93 23.62 5.36
C GLU A 72 -18.08 24.52 6.59
N LYS A 73 -18.97 25.51 6.55
CA LYS A 73 -19.20 26.44 7.66
C LYS A 73 -19.80 25.76 8.90
N ASP A 74 -20.87 24.97 8.71
CA ASP A 74 -21.74 24.55 9.81
C ASP A 74 -21.87 23.04 9.98
N HIS A 75 -21.44 22.23 9.01
CA HIS A 75 -21.74 20.78 8.97
C HIS A 75 -20.51 19.88 8.76
N GLN A 76 -19.32 20.41 8.49
CA GLN A 76 -18.12 19.59 8.23
C GLN A 76 -17.77 18.63 9.38
N MET A 77 -17.94 19.10 10.63
CA MET A 77 -17.62 18.33 11.83
C MET A 77 -18.83 17.61 12.42
N ASP A 78 -20.04 17.99 11.99
CA ASP A 78 -21.29 17.47 12.51
C ASP A 78 -21.92 16.56 11.46
N SER A 79 -22.12 15.26 11.74
CA SER A 79 -22.76 14.30 10.81
C SER A 79 -24.26 14.60 10.58
N THR A 80 -24.54 15.77 10.01
CA THR A 80 -25.84 16.41 9.87
C THR A 80 -25.98 16.95 8.46
N ILE A 81 -27.21 16.98 7.98
CA ILE A 81 -27.54 17.46 6.64
C ILE A 81 -27.58 18.99 6.70
N ASN A 82 -26.89 19.61 5.75
CA ASN A 82 -26.84 21.06 5.58
C ASN A 82 -28.19 21.64 5.14
N GLU A 83 -28.39 22.95 5.31
CA GLU A 83 -29.63 23.62 4.93
C GLU A 83 -29.83 23.65 3.42
N VAL A 84 -28.74 23.71 2.68
CA VAL A 84 -28.70 23.83 1.23
C VAL A 84 -28.44 22.46 0.61
N ILE A 85 -29.28 22.02 -0.32
CA ILE A 85 -29.04 20.80 -1.08
C ILE A 85 -29.02 21.10 -2.58
N LEU A 86 -28.14 20.41 -3.29
CA LEU A 86 -28.16 20.43 -4.74
C LEU A 86 -29.43 19.76 -5.26
N ASP A 87 -30.05 20.37 -6.26
CA ASP A 87 -31.18 19.82 -7.00
C ASP A 87 -30.90 18.42 -7.56
N GLN A 88 -29.72 18.22 -8.14
CA GLN A 88 -29.25 16.93 -8.63
C GLN A 88 -29.15 15.90 -7.49
N LEU A 89 -28.55 16.27 -6.36
CA LEU A 89 -28.41 15.38 -5.21
C LEU A 89 -29.78 15.02 -4.62
N PHE A 90 -30.66 15.99 -4.44
CA PHE A 90 -32.00 15.77 -3.92
C PHE A 90 -32.81 14.85 -4.82
N THR A 91 -32.75 15.09 -6.14
CA THR A 91 -33.40 14.25 -7.15
C THR A 91 -32.89 12.81 -7.07
N ASN A 92 -31.57 12.61 -6.97
CA ASN A 92 -30.97 11.29 -6.82
C ASN A 92 -31.44 10.59 -5.54
N VAL A 93 -31.50 11.30 -4.40
CA VAL A 93 -31.98 10.74 -3.12
C VAL A 93 -33.46 10.35 -3.20
N LEU A 94 -34.30 11.18 -3.81
CA LEU A 94 -35.72 10.87 -4.01
C LEU A 94 -35.89 9.62 -4.89
N TRP A 95 -35.08 9.49 -5.94
CA TRP A 95 -35.08 8.32 -6.82
C TRP A 95 -34.65 7.06 -6.09
N PHE A 96 -33.51 7.07 -5.37
CA PHE A 96 -33.04 5.89 -4.62
C PHE A 96 -34.05 5.40 -3.58
N LYS A 97 -34.87 6.31 -3.03
CA LYS A 97 -35.95 5.95 -2.11
C LYS A 97 -37.10 5.23 -2.77
N ASN A 98 -37.39 5.52 -4.04
CA ASN A 98 -38.43 4.83 -4.77
C ASN A 98 -38.10 4.79 -6.27
N PRO A 99 -37.23 3.85 -6.68
CA PRO A 99 -36.75 3.77 -8.07
C PRO A 99 -37.85 3.35 -9.05
N SER A 100 -39.03 2.95 -8.56
CA SER A 100 -40.18 2.56 -9.36
C SER A 100 -41.02 3.74 -9.89
N LEU A 101 -40.80 4.96 -9.39
CA LEU A 101 -41.55 6.16 -9.82
C LEU A 101 -41.19 6.62 -11.25
N GLU A 102 -40.00 6.29 -11.75
CA GLU A 102 -39.65 6.40 -13.17
C GLU A 102 -38.77 5.21 -13.58
N SER A 103 -39.38 4.22 -14.24
CA SER A 103 -38.69 3.02 -14.74
C SER A 103 -37.78 3.28 -15.95
N ASN A 104 -37.74 4.51 -16.47
CA ASN A 104 -37.07 4.89 -17.72
C ASN A 104 -35.97 5.93 -17.50
N LEU A 105 -35.25 5.86 -16.39
CA LEU A 105 -34.06 6.68 -16.24
C LEU A 105 -32.99 6.15 -17.21
N PRO A 106 -32.39 7.00 -18.06
CA PRO A 106 -31.30 6.58 -18.91
C PRO A 106 -30.08 6.38 -18.01
N LEU A 107 -29.97 5.21 -17.38
CA LEU A 107 -28.84 4.82 -16.54
C LEU A 107 -27.51 5.08 -17.27
N TYR A 108 -27.51 4.88 -18.59
CA TYR A 108 -26.42 5.27 -19.47
C TYR A 108 -26.09 6.76 -19.39
N SER A 109 -27.05 7.68 -19.37
CA SER A 109 -26.78 9.12 -19.21
C SER A 109 -26.24 9.46 -17.82
N VAL A 110 -26.69 8.81 -16.76
CA VAL A 110 -26.14 9.03 -15.40
C VAL A 110 -24.71 8.52 -15.31
N ILE A 111 -24.45 7.32 -15.83
CA ILE A 111 -23.10 6.77 -15.95
C ILE A 111 -22.25 7.68 -16.83
N SER A 112 -22.76 8.16 -17.97
CA SER A 112 -22.04 9.08 -18.86
C SER A 112 -21.76 10.42 -18.20
N MET A 113 -22.65 10.99 -17.40
CA MET A 113 -22.40 12.23 -16.66
C MET A 113 -21.28 12.03 -15.62
N HIS A 114 -21.33 10.94 -14.85
CA HIS A 114 -20.27 10.62 -13.91
C HIS A 114 -18.94 10.31 -14.62
N SER A 115 -18.96 9.52 -15.69
CA SER A 115 -17.78 9.26 -16.51
C SER A 115 -17.21 10.55 -17.10
N ASN A 116 -18.06 11.48 -17.57
CA ASN A 116 -17.61 12.79 -18.06
C ASN A 116 -16.92 13.62 -16.99
N SER A 117 -17.35 13.54 -15.72
CA SER A 117 -16.66 14.20 -14.60
C SER A 117 -15.29 13.60 -14.26
N LEU A 118 -14.94 12.44 -14.82
CA LEU A 118 -13.61 11.83 -14.71
C LEU A 118 -12.68 12.23 -15.86
N PHE A 119 -13.17 12.95 -16.87
CA PHE A 119 -12.36 13.36 -18.02
C PHE A 119 -12.04 14.85 -17.96
N ILE A 120 -10.82 15.20 -18.37
CA ILE A 120 -10.38 16.58 -18.54
C ILE A 120 -11.12 17.20 -19.73
N ASP A 121 -11.63 18.42 -19.58
CA ASP A 121 -12.25 19.16 -20.68
C ASP A 121 -11.26 19.35 -21.85
N SER A 122 -11.71 19.12 -23.08
CA SER A 122 -10.86 19.17 -24.27
C SER A 122 -10.20 20.54 -24.46
N ASN A 123 -10.88 21.65 -24.12
CA ASN A 123 -10.32 22.99 -24.23
C ASN A 123 -9.20 23.22 -23.21
N VAL A 124 -9.39 22.72 -21.98
CA VAL A 124 -8.39 22.75 -20.91
C VAL A 124 -7.16 21.96 -21.34
N TRP A 125 -7.35 20.72 -21.82
CA TRP A 125 -6.28 19.87 -22.30
C TRP A 125 -5.50 20.48 -23.48
N ASN A 126 -6.21 21.03 -24.46
CA ASN A 126 -5.59 21.68 -25.62
C ASN A 126 -4.80 22.91 -25.21
N LYS A 127 -5.31 23.74 -24.29
CA LYS A 127 -4.57 24.90 -23.79
C LYS A 127 -3.31 24.48 -23.05
N PHE A 128 -3.43 23.51 -22.15
CA PHE A 128 -2.31 22.97 -21.39
C PHE A 128 -1.21 22.40 -22.30
N THR A 129 -1.58 21.54 -23.25
CA THR A 129 -0.61 20.92 -24.18
C THR A 129 0.03 21.94 -25.13
N ASN A 130 -0.70 22.94 -25.60
CA ASN A 130 -0.14 24.02 -26.42
C ASN A 130 0.85 24.87 -25.62
N LEU A 131 0.56 25.13 -24.35
CA LEU A 131 1.45 25.87 -23.47
C LEU A 131 2.75 25.09 -23.19
N LEU A 132 2.65 23.77 -22.93
CA LEU A 132 3.83 22.90 -22.79
C LEU A 132 4.70 22.90 -24.05
N LYS A 133 4.09 22.83 -25.24
CA LYS A 133 4.81 22.91 -26.52
C LYS A 133 5.55 24.24 -26.67
N LYS A 134 4.86 25.35 -26.40
CA LYS A 134 5.43 26.70 -26.45
C LYS A 134 6.63 26.82 -25.50
N MET A 135 6.48 26.41 -24.24
CA MET A 135 7.56 26.49 -23.24
C MET A 135 8.75 25.59 -23.59
N ARG A 136 8.51 24.45 -24.24
CA ARG A 136 9.58 23.58 -24.76
C ARG A 136 10.32 24.22 -25.94
N GLU A 137 9.60 24.82 -26.87
CA GLU A 137 10.19 25.54 -28.02
C GLU A 137 11.02 26.75 -27.56
N GLU A 138 10.59 27.41 -26.48
CA GLU A 138 11.33 28.49 -25.81
C GLU A 138 12.53 28.00 -24.96
N GLY A 139 12.71 26.68 -24.81
CA GLY A 139 13.78 26.08 -24.02
C GLY A 139 13.61 26.19 -22.50
N LYS A 140 12.41 26.58 -22.02
CA LYS A 140 12.08 26.66 -20.58
C LYS A 140 11.81 25.30 -19.94
N LEU A 141 11.38 24.32 -20.74
CA LEU A 141 11.11 22.95 -20.29
C LEU A 141 11.99 21.95 -21.03
N SER A 142 12.59 21.01 -20.30
CA SER A 142 13.25 19.86 -20.88
C SER A 142 12.26 18.73 -21.19
N GLY A 143 12.68 17.76 -22.00
CA GLY A 143 11.88 16.54 -22.21
C GLY A 143 11.64 15.75 -20.93
N PHE A 144 12.59 15.79 -19.99
CA PHE A 144 12.47 15.15 -18.69
C PHE A 144 11.42 15.83 -17.82
N ASP A 145 11.36 17.16 -17.81
CA ASP A 145 10.37 17.92 -17.04
C ASP A 145 8.93 17.58 -17.47
N ILE A 146 8.71 17.42 -18.78
CA ILE A 146 7.41 16.99 -19.33
C ILE A 146 7.08 15.56 -18.88
N THR A 147 8.06 14.66 -18.86
CA THR A 147 7.87 13.30 -18.36
C THR A 147 7.51 13.28 -16.87
N VAL A 148 8.22 14.05 -16.04
CA VAL A 148 7.96 14.16 -14.60
C VAL A 148 6.55 14.67 -14.34
N LEU A 149 6.13 15.69 -15.09
CA LEU A 149 4.77 16.22 -15.07
C LEU A 149 3.75 15.11 -15.37
N LEU A 150 3.86 14.45 -16.54
CA LEU A 150 2.88 13.45 -16.98
C LEU A 150 2.83 12.19 -16.10
N PHE A 151 3.94 11.82 -15.47
CA PHE A 151 4.01 10.62 -14.62
C PHE A 151 3.33 10.84 -13.26
N ASN A 152 3.01 12.08 -12.90
CA ASN A 152 2.36 12.41 -11.65
C ASN A 152 0.83 12.53 -11.83
N ASN A 153 0.06 11.68 -11.15
CA ASN A 153 -1.42 11.71 -11.14
C ASN A 153 -2.01 13.07 -10.70
N LYS A 154 -1.19 13.94 -10.14
CA LYS A 154 -1.58 15.28 -9.71
C LYS A 154 -2.04 16.18 -10.87
N ILE A 155 -1.48 15.99 -12.08
CA ILE A 155 -1.94 16.74 -13.26
C ILE A 155 -3.38 16.39 -13.59
N GLU A 156 -3.71 15.11 -13.52
CA GLU A 156 -5.06 14.63 -13.76
C GLU A 156 -6.04 15.24 -12.73
N GLU A 157 -5.66 15.24 -11.45
CA GLU A 157 -6.46 15.83 -10.38
C GLU A 157 -6.67 17.35 -10.53
N GLU A 158 -5.61 18.10 -10.85
CA GLU A 158 -5.65 19.56 -11.06
C GLU A 158 -6.47 19.92 -12.30
N LEU A 159 -6.31 19.19 -13.41
CA LEU A 159 -6.96 19.48 -14.68
C LEU A 159 -8.43 19.00 -14.73
N ILE A 160 -8.78 17.87 -14.08
CA ILE A 160 -10.17 17.40 -13.98
C ILE A 160 -11.01 18.38 -13.19
N ASN A 161 -10.48 18.90 -12.07
CA ASN A 161 -11.19 19.84 -11.21
C ASN A 161 -11.16 21.29 -11.73
N PHE A 162 -10.60 21.52 -12.92
CA PHE A 162 -10.47 22.85 -13.48
C PHE A 162 -11.83 23.36 -14.01
N GLU A 163 -12.55 24.07 -13.14
CA GLU A 163 -13.78 24.79 -13.49
C GLU A 163 -13.56 26.31 -13.42
N GLY A 164 -13.04 26.91 -14.48
CA GLY A 164 -12.67 28.34 -14.45
C GLY A 164 -12.28 28.97 -15.78
N ASP A 165 -11.84 30.24 -15.70
CA ASP A 165 -11.29 30.97 -16.84
C ASP A 165 -9.97 30.31 -17.27
N LEU A 166 -9.90 29.93 -18.54
CA LEU A 166 -8.71 29.35 -19.15
C LEU A 166 -7.48 30.22 -18.91
N SER A 167 -7.60 31.54 -18.72
CA SER A 167 -6.48 32.46 -18.43
C SER A 167 -5.59 32.06 -17.25
N VAL A 168 -6.10 31.27 -16.30
CA VAL A 168 -5.35 30.74 -15.16
C VAL A 168 -4.28 29.72 -15.60
N ILE A 169 -4.52 28.99 -16.69
CA ILE A 169 -3.53 28.09 -17.30
C ILE A 169 -2.52 28.96 -18.06
N ASN A 170 -1.48 29.39 -17.35
CA ASN A 170 -0.40 30.22 -17.84
C ASN A 170 0.96 29.61 -17.44
N GLU A 171 2.06 30.28 -17.81
CA GLU A 171 3.42 29.75 -17.59
C GLU A 171 3.70 29.52 -16.10
N ASN A 172 3.26 30.42 -15.21
CA ASN A 172 3.42 30.29 -13.76
C ASN A 172 2.71 29.04 -13.22
N PHE A 173 1.50 28.74 -13.72
CA PHE A 173 0.78 27.52 -13.34
C PHE A 173 1.58 26.26 -13.68
N ILE A 174 2.28 26.23 -14.83
CA ILE A 174 3.12 25.09 -15.21
C ILE A 174 4.39 25.02 -14.35
N GLU A 175 4.98 26.17 -14.01
CA GLU A 175 6.16 26.23 -13.13
C GLU A 175 5.83 25.72 -11.72
N ASP A 176 4.74 26.18 -11.11
CA ASP A 176 4.27 25.72 -9.80
C ASP A 176 4.00 24.20 -9.82
N LEU A 177 3.28 23.73 -10.85
CA LEU A 177 2.96 22.31 -11.02
C LEU A 177 4.21 21.45 -11.23
N LEU A 178 5.22 21.99 -11.91
CA LEU A 178 6.50 21.31 -12.14
C LEU A 178 7.31 21.23 -10.84
N GLU A 179 7.40 22.31 -10.06
CA GLU A 179 8.12 22.32 -8.80
C GLU A 179 7.55 21.27 -7.83
N GLU A 180 6.23 21.26 -7.68
CA GLU A 180 5.54 20.27 -6.83
C GLU A 180 5.69 18.84 -7.37
N SER A 181 5.62 18.65 -8.70
CA SER A 181 5.79 17.33 -9.30
C SER A 181 7.21 16.81 -9.17
N GLN A 182 8.22 17.68 -9.28
CA GLN A 182 9.61 17.33 -9.03
C GLN A 182 9.85 16.98 -7.57
N GLN A 183 9.23 17.69 -6.62
CA GLN A 183 9.32 17.33 -5.20
C GLN A 183 8.74 15.93 -4.96
N LEU A 184 7.54 15.66 -5.47
CA LEU A 184 6.91 14.35 -5.34
C LEU A 184 7.72 13.23 -6.03
N TYR A 185 8.34 13.53 -7.18
CA TYR A 185 9.23 12.60 -7.86
C TYR A 185 10.45 12.29 -6.99
N ARG A 186 11.13 13.31 -6.45
CA ARG A 186 12.28 13.13 -5.54
C ARG A 186 11.91 12.33 -4.29
N GLU A 187 10.75 12.60 -3.69
CA GLU A 187 10.28 11.84 -2.53
C GLU A 187 9.97 10.37 -2.86
N LYS A 188 9.43 10.09 -4.06
CA LYS A 188 9.19 8.73 -4.54
C LYS A 188 10.51 8.00 -4.81
N GLU A 189 11.45 8.65 -5.47
CA GLU A 189 12.79 8.13 -5.76
C GLU A 189 13.55 7.82 -4.45
N GLU A 190 13.55 8.75 -3.48
CA GLU A 190 14.20 8.54 -2.18
C GLU A 190 13.55 7.38 -1.39
N LYS A 191 12.22 7.25 -1.44
CA LYS A 191 11.52 6.12 -0.83
C LYS A 191 11.85 4.80 -1.53
N GLN A 192 12.00 4.80 -2.84
CA GLN A 192 12.39 3.63 -3.61
C GLN A 192 13.83 3.21 -3.27
N ASP A 193 14.79 4.14 -3.25
CA ASP A 193 16.18 3.87 -2.88
C ASP A 193 16.32 3.35 -1.44
N LYS A 194 15.55 3.92 -0.50
CA LYS A 194 15.46 3.42 0.88
C LYS A 194 14.90 2.00 0.92
N THR A 195 13.87 1.70 0.12
CA THR A 195 13.28 0.37 0.08
C THR A 195 14.27 -0.65 -0.51
N GLU A 196 14.97 -0.29 -1.59
CA GLU A 196 15.98 -1.14 -2.21
C GLU A 196 17.14 -1.43 -1.26
N SER A 197 17.67 -0.41 -0.59
CA SER A 197 18.76 -0.57 0.37
C SER A 197 18.37 -1.48 1.54
N ILE A 198 17.15 -1.33 2.07
CA ILE A 198 16.61 -2.24 3.11
C ILE A 198 16.51 -3.69 2.59
N ILE A 199 16.03 -3.89 1.37
CA ILE A 199 15.92 -5.23 0.77
C ILE A 199 17.31 -5.87 0.59
N ARG A 200 18.30 -5.10 0.12
CA ARG A 200 19.70 -5.56 -0.03
C ARG A 200 20.32 -5.89 1.33
N GLU A 201 20.16 -5.04 2.34
CA GLU A 201 20.67 -5.28 3.69
C GLU A 201 20.02 -6.53 4.34
N ASN A 202 18.72 -6.73 4.15
CA ASN A 202 18.02 -7.93 4.60
C ASN A 202 18.53 -9.19 3.89
N LYS A 203 18.82 -9.13 2.58
CA LYS A 203 19.42 -10.25 1.85
C LYS A 203 20.81 -10.57 2.40
N GLU A 204 21.66 -9.56 2.60
CA GLU A 204 23.01 -9.76 3.14
C GLU A 204 23.01 -10.35 4.56
N SER A 205 22.18 -9.81 5.44
CA SER A 205 22.07 -10.29 6.82
C SER A 205 21.58 -11.75 6.86
N LEU A 206 20.59 -12.11 6.05
CA LEU A 206 20.14 -13.51 5.93
C LEU A 206 21.24 -14.43 5.39
N LEU A 207 22.02 -13.99 4.40
CA LEU A 207 23.16 -14.76 3.88
C LEU A 207 24.25 -14.97 4.94
N ARG A 208 24.55 -13.94 5.75
CA ARG A 208 25.52 -14.04 6.86
C ARG A 208 25.04 -15.04 7.91
N ILE A 209 23.76 -14.98 8.29
CA ILE A 209 23.17 -15.90 9.25
C ILE A 209 23.18 -17.33 8.70
N LYS A 210 22.79 -17.53 7.44
CA LYS A 210 22.83 -18.84 6.77
C LYS A 210 24.23 -19.46 6.82
N LYS A 211 25.25 -18.70 6.42
CA LYS A 211 26.66 -19.15 6.47
C LYS A 211 27.11 -19.52 7.89
N ASN A 212 26.74 -18.72 8.88
CA ASN A 212 27.07 -19.00 10.28
C ASN A 212 26.39 -20.27 10.79
N ILE A 213 25.12 -20.49 10.46
CA ILE A 213 24.37 -21.69 10.84
C ILE A 213 25.00 -22.93 10.19
N GLU A 214 25.31 -22.88 8.90
CA GLU A 214 25.95 -23.96 8.17
C GLU A 214 27.33 -24.30 8.77
N ALA A 215 28.15 -23.29 9.07
CA ALA A 215 29.46 -23.49 9.71
C ALA A 215 29.34 -24.17 11.08
N ILE A 216 28.40 -23.73 11.92
CA ILE A 216 28.15 -24.35 13.23
C ILE A 216 27.63 -25.78 13.08
N ALA A 217 26.75 -26.04 12.12
CA ALA A 217 26.21 -27.37 11.84
C ALA A 217 27.32 -28.33 11.38
N VAL A 218 28.23 -27.89 10.49
CA VAL A 218 29.40 -28.65 10.06
C VAL A 218 30.33 -28.96 11.24
N ALA A 219 30.64 -27.97 12.07
CA ALA A 219 31.54 -28.15 13.22
C ALA A 219 30.96 -29.14 14.24
N ARG A 220 29.69 -28.98 14.62
CA ARG A 220 29.03 -29.88 15.58
C ARG A 220 28.85 -31.28 15.01
N SER A 221 28.37 -31.43 13.78
CA SER A 221 28.22 -32.76 13.17
C SER A 221 29.55 -33.48 13.04
N GLY A 222 30.63 -32.77 12.70
CA GLY A 222 31.99 -33.30 12.68
C GLY A 222 32.45 -33.80 14.05
N PHE A 223 32.25 -33.00 15.11
CA PHE A 223 32.59 -33.39 16.47
C PHE A 223 31.86 -34.66 16.94
N PHE A 224 30.55 -34.75 16.68
CA PHE A 224 29.75 -35.94 17.03
C PHE A 224 30.16 -37.17 16.21
N TYR A 225 30.45 -37.00 14.92
CA TYR A 225 30.92 -38.09 14.07
C TYR A 225 32.25 -38.65 14.56
N TRP A 226 33.25 -37.80 14.80
CA TRP A 226 34.55 -38.25 15.33
C TRP A 226 34.41 -38.84 16.73
N GLY A 227 33.59 -38.25 17.61
CA GLY A 227 33.29 -38.80 18.92
C GLY A 227 32.69 -40.20 18.86
N SER A 228 31.80 -40.46 17.90
CA SER A 228 31.22 -41.79 17.69
C SER A 228 32.26 -42.83 17.26
N ILE A 229 33.22 -42.46 16.42
CA ILE A 229 34.33 -43.34 16.00
C ILE A 229 35.22 -43.66 17.20
N VAL A 230 35.64 -42.64 17.95
CA VAL A 230 36.49 -42.82 19.14
C VAL A 230 35.80 -43.71 20.16
N PHE A 231 34.50 -43.51 20.41
CA PHE A 231 33.71 -44.34 21.31
C PHE A 231 33.68 -45.80 20.88
N VAL A 232 33.47 -46.08 19.59
CA VAL A 232 33.51 -47.46 19.06
C VAL A 232 34.91 -48.07 19.21
N CYS A 233 35.98 -47.32 18.95
CA CYS A 233 37.35 -47.79 19.16
C CYS A 233 37.61 -48.16 20.63
N ILE A 234 37.17 -47.34 21.58
CA ILE A 234 37.27 -47.63 23.02
C ILE A 234 36.47 -48.89 23.40
N LEU A 235 35.29 -49.07 22.82
CA LEU A 235 34.45 -50.25 23.05
C LEU A 235 35.14 -51.52 22.56
N ILE A 236 35.77 -51.46 21.38
CA ILE A 236 36.52 -52.58 20.81
C ILE A 236 37.75 -52.90 21.68
N THR A 237 38.52 -51.90 22.12
CA THR A 237 39.70 -52.14 22.97
C THR A 237 39.33 -52.70 24.35
N LEU A 238 38.20 -52.25 24.92
CA LEU A 238 37.68 -52.79 26.18
C LEU A 238 37.21 -54.25 26.01
N LEU A 239 36.57 -54.56 24.89
CA LEU A 239 36.13 -55.91 24.57
C LEU A 239 37.30 -56.87 24.39
N THR A 240 38.36 -56.46 23.68
CA THR A 240 39.58 -57.28 23.52
C THR A 240 40.31 -57.49 24.85
N TYR A 241 40.36 -56.48 25.71
CA TYR A 241 40.92 -56.59 27.06
C TYR A 241 40.15 -57.59 27.94
N LEU A 242 38.81 -57.55 27.90
CA LEU A 242 37.97 -58.50 28.64
C LEU A 242 38.17 -59.95 28.19
N ILE A 243 38.33 -60.17 26.87
CA ILE A 243 38.63 -61.50 26.32
C ILE A 243 40.00 -62.00 26.82
N TYR A 244 40.99 -61.11 26.91
CA TYR A 244 42.33 -61.47 27.39
C TYR A 244 42.35 -61.96 28.85
N ILE A 245 41.55 -61.35 29.73
CA ILE A 245 41.52 -61.70 31.17
C ILE A 245 40.81 -63.03 31.43
N GLN A 246 39.85 -63.43 30.58
CA GLN A 246 38.99 -64.58 30.81
C GLN A 246 39.14 -65.62 29.69
N PRO A 247 40.05 -66.61 29.81
CA PRO A 247 40.40 -67.54 28.70
C PRO A 247 39.23 -68.39 28.18
N TRP A 248 38.30 -68.80 29.04
CA TRP A 248 37.02 -69.43 28.65
C TRP A 248 36.13 -68.55 27.74
N ALA A 249 36.31 -67.22 27.74
CA ALA A 249 35.63 -66.31 26.82
C ALA A 249 36.21 -66.35 25.40
N SER A 250 37.37 -66.96 25.17
CA SER A 250 37.95 -67.13 23.83
C SER A 250 37.05 -67.95 22.90
N PHE A 251 36.27 -68.91 23.43
CA PHE A 251 35.26 -69.64 22.66
C PHE A 251 34.17 -68.71 22.12
N PHE A 252 33.71 -67.74 22.94
CA PHE A 252 32.71 -66.75 22.54
C PHE A 252 33.28 -65.65 21.63
N ALA A 253 34.57 -65.34 21.74
CA ALA A 253 35.25 -64.34 20.92
C ALA A 253 35.20 -64.65 19.41
N TRP A 254 35.19 -65.93 19.03
CA TRP A 254 35.04 -66.35 17.63
C TRP A 254 33.69 -65.98 17.01
N PHE A 255 32.66 -65.79 17.83
CA PHE A 255 31.32 -65.42 17.38
C PHE A 255 31.15 -63.91 17.21
N VAL A 256 31.96 -63.08 17.87
CA VAL A 256 31.90 -61.62 17.78
C VAL A 256 32.02 -61.08 16.34
N PRO A 257 32.99 -61.50 15.50
CA PRO A 257 33.07 -61.03 14.11
C PRO A 257 31.93 -61.53 13.22
N ILE A 258 31.20 -62.57 13.63
CA ILE A 258 30.03 -63.09 12.91
C ILE A 258 28.77 -62.29 13.28
N PHE A 259 28.57 -61.98 14.56
CA PHE A 259 27.37 -61.26 15.02
C PHE A 259 27.46 -59.75 14.86
N LEU A 260 28.65 -59.15 14.92
CA LEU A 260 28.81 -57.69 14.80
C LEU A 260 28.27 -57.12 13.47
N PRO A 261 28.57 -57.72 12.28
CA PRO A 261 27.99 -57.26 11.02
C PRO A 261 26.47 -57.46 10.95
N ILE A 262 25.95 -58.53 11.56
CA ILE A 262 24.51 -58.82 11.62
C ILE A 262 23.79 -57.77 12.47
N ILE A 263 24.38 -57.39 13.61
CA ILE A 263 23.84 -56.34 14.49
C ILE A 263 23.88 -54.98 13.78
N ILE A 264 24.99 -54.64 13.12
CA ILE A 264 25.11 -53.40 12.34
C ILE A 264 24.06 -53.36 11.22
N SER A 265 23.94 -54.43 10.43
CA SER A 265 22.95 -54.54 9.35
C SER A 265 21.52 -54.49 9.87
N SER A 266 21.21 -55.17 10.97
CA SER A 266 19.89 -55.12 11.61
C SER A 266 19.56 -53.72 12.14
N PHE A 267 20.56 -53.00 12.66
CA PHE A 267 20.42 -51.61 13.08
C PHE A 267 20.17 -50.68 11.89
N GLU A 268 20.89 -50.87 10.76
CA GLU A 268 20.67 -50.13 9.52
C GLU A 268 19.25 -50.35 8.96
N ILE A 269 18.74 -51.59 9.01
CA ILE A 269 17.38 -51.92 8.56
C ILE A 269 16.31 -51.30 9.47
N LYS A 270 16.47 -51.41 10.80
CA LYS A 270 15.46 -50.95 11.76
C LYS A 270 15.37 -49.43 11.87
N PHE A 271 16.50 -48.73 11.77
CA PHE A 271 16.54 -47.27 11.85
C PHE A 271 16.56 -46.60 10.48
N GLY A 272 16.74 -47.35 9.38
CA GLY A 272 16.82 -46.81 8.02
C GLY A 272 18.04 -45.89 7.78
N LEU A 273 19.03 -45.95 8.66
CA LEU A 273 20.20 -45.07 8.67
C LEU A 273 21.45 -45.86 8.24
N PRO A 274 21.80 -45.88 6.94
CA PRO A 274 23.09 -46.46 6.55
C PRO A 274 24.21 -45.65 7.20
N PHE A 275 25.21 -46.33 7.78
CA PHE A 275 26.31 -45.66 8.50
C PHE A 275 27.02 -44.60 7.63
N LYS A 276 27.08 -44.84 6.31
CA LYS A 276 27.61 -43.90 5.30
C LYS A 276 26.87 -42.55 5.26
N LYS A 277 25.59 -42.51 5.66
CA LYS A 277 24.77 -41.29 5.72
C LYS A 277 24.66 -40.69 7.13
N LEU A 278 25.25 -41.32 8.16
CA LEU A 278 25.16 -40.84 9.55
C LEU A 278 25.65 -39.40 9.71
N LYS A 279 26.78 -39.05 9.08
CA LYS A 279 27.30 -37.67 9.08
C LYS A 279 26.30 -36.66 8.51
N LYS A 280 25.63 -37.02 7.41
CA LYS A 280 24.61 -36.18 6.76
C LYS A 280 23.37 -36.03 7.65
N VAL A 281 22.90 -37.11 8.26
CA VAL A 281 21.71 -37.10 9.12
C VAL A 281 21.94 -36.26 10.38
N VAL A 282 23.12 -36.38 11.01
CA VAL A 282 23.50 -35.56 12.16
C VAL A 282 23.66 -34.09 11.75
N TYR A 283 24.23 -33.82 10.57
CA TYR A 283 24.30 -32.49 10.00
C TYR A 283 22.92 -31.88 9.79
N ASP A 284 22.01 -32.58 9.09
CA ASP A 284 20.65 -32.13 8.82
C ASP A 284 19.86 -31.88 10.12
N TYR A 285 20.06 -32.72 11.14
CA TYR A 285 19.47 -32.53 12.48
C TYR A 285 19.95 -31.22 13.13
N TYR A 286 21.27 -30.98 13.16
CA TYR A 286 21.81 -29.76 13.75
C TYR A 286 21.42 -28.51 12.95
N LEU A 287 21.40 -28.62 11.63
CA LEU A 287 20.98 -27.57 10.73
C LEU A 287 19.54 -27.16 11.02
N ASN A 288 18.59 -28.10 11.00
CA ASN A 288 17.18 -27.83 11.28
C ASN A 288 16.94 -27.31 12.71
N LYS A 289 17.67 -27.85 13.70
CA LYS A 289 17.59 -27.41 15.10
C LYS A 289 18.12 -25.99 15.31
N LEU A 290 19.17 -25.59 14.59
CA LEU A 290 19.73 -24.24 14.67
C LEU A 290 18.89 -23.23 13.91
N THR A 291 18.39 -23.62 12.73
CA THR A 291 17.49 -22.81 11.91
C THR A 291 16.21 -22.44 12.68
N SER A 292 15.56 -23.43 13.30
CA SER A 292 14.35 -23.21 14.11
C SER A 292 14.60 -22.35 15.35
N ARG A 293 15.75 -22.50 16.02
CA ARG A 293 16.05 -21.75 17.25
C ARG A 293 16.49 -20.31 17.00
N ILE A 294 17.22 -20.04 15.92
CA ILE A 294 17.82 -18.73 15.65
C ILE A 294 16.87 -17.85 14.82
N LEU A 295 16.16 -18.44 13.86
CA LEU A 295 15.35 -17.70 12.90
C LEU A 295 13.85 -17.99 13.01
N GLY A 296 13.43 -18.94 13.85
CA GLY A 296 12.04 -19.38 13.93
C GLY A 296 11.54 -20.14 12.69
N PHE A 297 12.40 -20.41 11.70
CA PHE A 297 12.05 -21.13 10.48
C PHE A 297 12.09 -22.64 10.68
N SER A 298 11.18 -23.34 10.01
CA SER A 298 11.04 -24.79 10.10
C SER A 298 12.20 -25.55 9.43
N SER A 299 12.80 -24.97 8.38
CA SER A 299 13.86 -25.61 7.59
C SER A 299 14.74 -24.61 6.83
N LEU A 300 15.88 -25.08 6.30
CA LEU A 300 16.76 -24.30 5.42
C LEU A 300 16.09 -23.96 4.07
N GLU A 301 15.11 -24.76 3.66
CA GLU A 301 14.33 -24.58 2.44
C GLU A 301 13.47 -23.31 2.52
N GLU A 302 12.94 -22.99 3.69
CA GLU A 302 12.21 -21.76 3.95
C GLU A 302 13.10 -20.51 3.84
N ILE A 303 14.37 -20.61 4.26
CA ILE A 303 15.36 -19.53 4.08
C ILE A 303 15.68 -19.34 2.59
N ASN A 304 15.91 -20.43 1.85
CA ASN A 304 16.18 -20.34 0.42
C ASN A 304 15.01 -19.71 -0.34
N ARG A 305 13.77 -20.10 -0.01
CA ARG A 305 12.57 -19.48 -0.57
C ARG A 305 12.51 -17.98 -0.27
N LYS A 306 12.83 -17.56 0.95
CA LYS A 306 12.89 -16.13 1.29
C LYS A 306 13.99 -15.39 0.52
N LEU A 307 15.15 -16.01 0.33
CA LEU A 307 16.23 -15.44 -0.48
C LEU A 307 15.82 -15.31 -1.96
N GLU A 308 15.15 -16.32 -2.51
CA GLU A 308 14.59 -16.27 -3.88
C GLU A 308 13.56 -15.16 -4.03
N LEU A 309 12.66 -14.98 -3.03
CA LEU A 309 11.70 -13.89 -3.04
C LEU A 309 12.37 -12.51 -2.98
N LEU A 310 13.41 -12.35 -2.16
CA LEU A 310 14.17 -11.11 -2.10
C LEU A 310 14.95 -10.84 -3.40
N GLU A 311 15.47 -11.89 -4.03
CA GLU A 311 16.15 -11.80 -5.32
C GLU A 311 15.19 -11.43 -6.44
N ALA A 312 14.02 -12.07 -6.49
CA ALA A 312 12.95 -11.71 -7.41
C ALA A 312 12.50 -10.26 -7.22
N ALA A 313 12.34 -9.80 -5.98
CA ALA A 313 12.00 -8.41 -5.70
C ALA A 313 13.08 -7.45 -6.23
N ILE A 314 14.38 -7.72 -5.98
CA ILE A 314 15.47 -6.89 -6.52
C ILE A 314 15.45 -6.87 -8.05
N THR A 315 15.29 -8.02 -8.70
CA THR A 315 15.20 -8.10 -10.17
C THR A 315 13.99 -7.33 -10.70
N GLU A 316 12.85 -7.41 -10.03
CA GLU A 316 11.65 -6.65 -10.39
C GLU A 316 11.92 -5.13 -10.30
N TYR A 317 12.59 -4.67 -9.24
CA TYR A 317 13.03 -3.28 -9.10
C TYR A 317 14.00 -2.86 -10.21
N GLU A 318 15.00 -3.68 -10.53
CA GLU A 318 15.97 -3.40 -11.60
C GLU A 318 15.29 -3.32 -12.97
N VAL A 319 14.29 -4.17 -13.24
CA VAL A 319 13.50 -4.16 -14.48
C VAL A 319 12.60 -2.93 -14.55
N MET A 320 11.96 -2.54 -13.45
CA MET A 320 11.15 -1.32 -13.40
C MET A 320 12.00 -0.07 -13.65
N ASN A 321 13.20 0.03 -13.05
CA ASN A 321 14.11 1.16 -13.28
C ASN A 321 14.77 1.14 -14.67
N GLY A 322 15.09 -0.04 -15.21
CA GLY A 322 15.71 -0.19 -16.53
C GLY A 322 14.77 0.15 -17.69
N ASN A 323 13.45 0.00 -17.50
CA ASN A 323 12.43 0.33 -18.51
C ASN A 323 11.91 1.79 -18.40
N GLY A 324 12.19 2.50 -17.30
CA GLY A 324 11.83 3.91 -17.13
C GLY A 324 12.78 4.91 -17.80
N LEU A 325 13.92 4.44 -18.34
CA LEU A 325 14.99 5.24 -18.95
C LEU A 325 15.13 5.06 -20.47
N LYS A 326 14.18 4.40 -21.14
CA LYS A 326 14.22 4.17 -22.60
C LYS A 326 13.11 4.86 -23.37
#